data_AF-A0A3D0VEN6-F1
#
_entry.id   AF-A0A3D0VEN6-F1
#
_cell.length_a   1.000
_cell.length_b   1.000
_cell.length_c   1.000
_cell.angle_alpha   90.00
_cell.angle_beta   90.00
_cell.angle_gamma   90.00
#
_symmetry.space_group_name_H-M   'P 1'
#
loop_
_entity.id
_entity.type
_entity.pdbx_description
1 polymer ?
#
loop_
_entity_poly.entity_id
_entity_poly.type
_entity_poly.pdbx_seq_one_letter_code
_entity_poly.pdbx_strand_id
1 'polypeptide(L)'
;MDRASQRVGTPTPRVLSDAEADALNLGRRWGARNESLDQRLWGRVMKGAPNECWPWTAGKTKAGYGQIQWQGQTMYVHRLAYTETFGPIPEGTEVDHDCHNGTNCTAKPCPHRACCNPSHLEAVTHAVNTKRGNLGTVSTSRMKTHCPQGHEYSADNTTVSVNARGWRSRQCRTCNRERQRRIRAK
;
A
#
# COMPACT_ATOMS: atom_id res chain seq x y z
N MET A 1 14.04 51.12 41.73
CA MET A 1 14.93 50.38 40.82
C MET A 1 14.09 49.30 40.18
N ASP A 2 13.69 49.59 38.95
CA ASP A 2 12.64 48.94 38.19
C ASP A 2 13.25 47.85 37.30
N ARG A 3 12.69 46.63 37.30
CA ARG A 3 13.03 45.57 36.34
C ARG A 3 11.79 44.74 36.02
N ALA A 4 10.91 45.34 35.25
CA ALA A 4 9.89 44.63 34.49
C ALA A 4 10.49 43.88 33.29
N SER A 5 10.11 42.61 33.18
CA SER A 5 9.71 41.85 31.97
C SER A 5 10.44 42.10 30.63
N GLN A 6 11.09 41.06 30.10
CA GLN A 6 11.28 40.89 28.65
C GLN A 6 11.06 39.42 28.26
N ARG A 7 9.83 39.08 27.86
CA ARG A 7 9.56 37.88 27.05
C ARG A 7 9.57 38.32 25.58
N VAL A 8 10.41 37.68 24.77
CA VAL A 8 10.47 37.91 23.33
C VAL A 8 9.28 37.16 22.69
N GLY A 9 8.38 37.89 22.04
CA GLY A 9 7.21 37.32 21.37
C GLY A 9 7.60 36.50 20.13
N THR A 10 6.88 35.40 19.90
CA THR A 10 6.92 34.61 18.67
C THR A 10 6.32 35.38 17.49
N PRO A 11 6.94 35.38 16.30
CA PRO A 11 6.37 36.06 15.13
C PRO A 11 5.12 35.33 14.65
N THR A 12 4.03 36.07 14.48
CA THR A 12 2.79 35.63 13.83
C THR A 12 3.03 35.32 12.35
N PRO A 13 2.51 34.20 11.82
CA PRO A 13 2.62 33.89 10.40
C PRO A 13 1.77 34.87 9.56
N ARG A 14 2.37 35.44 8.52
CA ARG A 14 1.69 36.27 7.53
C ARG A 14 0.80 35.39 6.66
N VAL A 15 -0.52 35.48 6.84
CA VAL A 15 -1.50 34.93 5.91
C VAL A 15 -1.51 35.83 4.68
N LEU A 16 -1.03 35.32 3.55
CA LEU A 16 -1.25 35.96 2.24
C LEU A 16 -2.71 35.70 1.85
N SER A 17 -3.39 36.73 1.32
CA SER A 17 -4.79 36.62 0.91
C SER A 17 -4.92 35.92 -0.45
N ASP A 18 -6.01 35.18 -0.61
CA ASP A 18 -6.33 34.38 -1.80
C ASP A 18 -6.48 35.19 -3.11
N ALA A 19 -6.51 36.52 -3.03
CA ALA A 19 -6.80 37.41 -4.15
C ALA A 19 -5.64 37.59 -5.14
N GLU A 20 -4.39 37.31 -4.76
CA GLU A 20 -3.21 37.62 -5.60
C GLU A 20 -2.79 36.47 -6.53
N ALA A 21 -3.30 35.25 -6.33
CA ALA A 21 -2.87 34.07 -7.07
C ALA A 21 -3.67 33.78 -8.37
N ASP A 22 -4.77 34.52 -8.62
CA ASP A 22 -5.89 34.01 -9.43
C ASP A 22 -6.03 34.62 -10.84
N ALA A 23 -4.92 35.03 -11.48
CA ALA A 23 -4.97 35.76 -12.76
C ALA A 23 -4.58 34.98 -14.03
N LEU A 24 -4.28 33.67 -14.02
CA LEU A 24 -3.69 33.01 -15.20
C LEU A 24 -4.17 31.58 -15.57
N ASN A 25 -5.41 31.18 -15.29
CA ASN A 25 -5.83 29.82 -15.72
C ASN A 25 -7.24 29.71 -16.30
N LEU A 26 -7.37 30.14 -17.56
CA LEU A 26 -8.49 29.79 -18.44
C LEU A 26 -8.26 28.40 -19.05
N GLY A 27 -9.10 27.42 -18.68
CA GLY A 27 -9.42 26.30 -19.57
C GLY A 27 -9.15 24.87 -19.07
N ARG A 28 -10.01 24.37 -18.17
CA ARG A 28 -10.63 23.01 -18.21
C ARG A 28 -11.54 22.82 -16.97
N ARG A 29 -12.85 22.86 -17.18
CA ARG A 29 -13.89 22.80 -16.13
C ARG A 29 -14.23 21.36 -15.75
N TRP A 30 -13.66 20.77 -14.70
CA TRP A 30 -14.24 19.63 -13.95
C TRP A 30 -13.77 19.67 -12.47
N GLY A 31 -14.59 20.27 -11.59
CA GLY A 31 -14.37 20.41 -10.14
C GLY A 31 -14.65 21.84 -9.67
N ALA A 32 -15.50 22.01 -8.65
CA ALA A 32 -15.86 23.32 -8.11
C ALA A 32 -14.60 24.08 -7.64
N ARG A 33 -14.51 25.36 -8.00
CA ARG A 33 -13.34 26.24 -7.80
C ARG A 33 -13.00 26.59 -6.35
N ASN A 34 -13.50 25.85 -5.35
CA ASN A 34 -13.25 26.16 -3.95
C ASN A 34 -13.40 24.98 -2.97
N GLU A 35 -13.31 23.73 -3.44
CA GLU A 35 -13.30 22.58 -2.52
C GLU A 35 -11.89 22.33 -2.00
N SER A 36 -11.73 22.23 -0.67
CA SER A 36 -10.48 21.81 -0.04
C SER A 36 -10.21 20.32 -0.31
N LEU A 37 -8.96 19.89 -0.09
CA LEU A 37 -8.60 18.47 -0.18
C LEU A 37 -9.45 17.64 0.79
N ASP A 38 -9.61 18.14 2.01
CA ASP A 38 -10.43 17.55 3.06
C ASP A 38 -11.87 17.31 2.59
N GLN A 39 -12.53 18.32 2.03
CA GLN A 39 -13.90 18.20 1.51
C GLN A 39 -13.99 17.17 0.39
N ARG A 40 -13.03 17.18 -0.54
CA ARG A 40 -13.05 16.30 -1.71
C ARG A 40 -12.72 14.85 -1.36
N LEU A 41 -11.85 14.64 -0.37
CA LEU A 41 -11.52 13.34 0.17
C LEU A 41 -12.67 12.83 1.04
N TRP A 42 -12.94 13.47 2.18
CA TRP A 42 -13.88 12.94 3.15
C TRP A 42 -15.34 13.00 2.69
N GLY A 43 -15.69 13.90 1.77
CA GLY A 43 -17.01 13.96 1.16
C GLY A 43 -17.35 12.76 0.26
N ARG A 44 -16.38 11.92 -0.08
CA ARG A 44 -16.56 10.72 -0.92
C ARG A 44 -16.17 9.41 -0.21
N VAL A 45 -16.03 9.47 1.11
CA VAL A 45 -15.77 8.31 1.96
C VAL A 45 -17.05 7.98 2.71
N MET A 46 -17.57 6.75 2.57
CA MET A 46 -18.67 6.29 3.41
C MET A 46 -18.12 5.94 4.79
N LYS A 47 -18.23 6.86 5.74
CA LYS A 47 -17.77 6.66 7.12
C LYS A 47 -18.74 5.76 7.89
N GLY A 48 -18.19 4.95 8.78
CA GLY A 48 -18.91 4.05 9.67
C GLY A 48 -18.23 4.00 11.05
N ALA A 49 -18.42 2.91 11.77
CA ALA A 49 -17.74 2.71 13.06
C ALA A 49 -16.20 2.59 12.88
N PRO A 50 -15.40 2.79 13.94
CA PRO A 50 -13.94 2.69 13.86
C PRO A 50 -13.43 1.29 13.46
N ASN A 51 -14.21 0.24 13.71
CA ASN A 51 -13.94 -1.14 13.32
C ASN A 51 -14.64 -1.54 11.99
N GLU A 52 -15.23 -0.58 11.27
CA GLU A 52 -15.80 -0.79 9.94
C GLU A 52 -14.90 -0.20 8.86
N CYS A 53 -14.91 -0.78 7.67
CA CYS A 53 -14.25 -0.16 6.54
C CYS A 53 -14.99 1.11 6.13
N TRP A 54 -14.23 2.17 5.83
CA TRP A 54 -14.79 3.39 5.24
C TRP A 54 -14.47 3.43 3.75
N PRO A 55 -15.29 2.82 2.88
CA PRO A 55 -14.95 2.69 1.48
C PRO A 55 -15.02 4.02 0.74
N TRP A 56 -14.01 4.28 -0.10
CA TRP A 56 -14.03 5.27 -1.16
C TRP A 56 -15.10 4.94 -2.20
N THR A 57 -15.91 5.93 -2.56
CA THR A 57 -17.05 5.74 -3.49
C THR A 57 -16.78 6.24 -4.91
N ALA A 58 -15.65 6.91 -5.16
CA ALA A 58 -15.30 7.40 -6.49
C ALA A 58 -14.28 6.48 -7.21
N GLY A 59 -13.52 7.05 -8.15
CA GLY A 59 -12.62 6.32 -9.04
C GLY A 59 -11.64 5.40 -8.31
N LYS A 60 -11.47 4.18 -8.84
CA LYS A 60 -10.58 3.13 -8.33
C LYS A 60 -9.72 2.57 -9.46
N THR A 61 -8.56 2.03 -9.13
CA THR A 61 -7.75 1.25 -10.07
C THR A 61 -8.42 -0.09 -10.39
N LYS A 62 -7.95 -0.76 -11.45
CA LYS A 62 -8.34 -2.16 -11.74
C LYS A 62 -8.10 -3.10 -10.57
N ALA A 63 -7.10 -2.82 -9.75
CA ALA A 63 -6.78 -3.61 -8.56
C ALA A 63 -7.68 -3.27 -7.36
N GLY A 64 -8.57 -2.26 -7.45
CA GLY A 64 -9.53 -1.87 -6.40
C GLY A 64 -9.09 -0.73 -5.49
N TYR A 65 -7.90 -0.16 -5.71
CA TYR A 65 -7.40 0.96 -4.89
C TYR A 65 -8.07 2.27 -5.27
N GLY A 66 -8.62 3.00 -4.29
CA GLY A 66 -9.20 4.31 -4.53
C GLY A 66 -8.15 5.34 -4.98
N GLN A 67 -8.55 6.20 -5.93
CA GLN A 67 -7.72 7.27 -6.46
C GLN A 67 -8.51 8.58 -6.53
N ILE A 68 -7.78 9.69 -6.34
CA ILE A 68 -8.29 11.05 -6.48
C ILE A 68 -7.29 11.88 -7.26
N GLN A 69 -7.77 12.77 -8.13
CA GLN A 69 -6.94 13.75 -8.83
C GLN A 69 -6.88 15.03 -8.00
N TRP A 70 -5.75 15.46 -7.47
CA TRP A 70 -5.62 16.69 -6.70
C TRP A 70 -4.43 17.50 -7.20
N GLN A 71 -4.61 18.80 -7.46
CA GLN A 71 -3.56 19.69 -8.01
C GLN A 71 -2.81 19.09 -9.22
N GLY A 72 -3.55 18.45 -10.14
CA GLY A 72 -2.99 17.83 -11.34
C GLY A 72 -2.27 16.48 -11.11
N GLN A 73 -2.25 15.97 -9.88
CA GLN A 73 -1.63 14.69 -9.52
C GLN A 73 -2.67 13.64 -9.13
N THR A 74 -2.47 12.40 -9.60
CA THR A 74 -3.29 11.26 -9.14
C THR A 74 -2.68 10.70 -7.87
N MET A 75 -3.47 10.70 -6.79
CA MET A 75 -3.05 10.26 -5.46
C MET A 75 -3.89 9.07 -5.00
N TYR A 76 -3.29 8.18 -4.21
CA TYR A 76 -4.00 7.09 -3.55
C TYR A 76 -4.73 7.60 -2.31
N VAL A 77 -6.02 7.31 -2.22
CA VAL A 77 -6.88 7.87 -1.17
C VAL A 77 -6.55 7.36 0.23
N HIS A 78 -6.06 6.13 0.37
CA HIS A 78 -5.64 5.60 1.67
C HIS A 78 -4.38 6.30 2.20
N ARG A 79 -3.44 6.67 1.31
CA ARG A 79 -2.26 7.46 1.69
C ARG A 79 -2.65 8.87 2.11
N LEU A 80 -3.59 9.48 1.39
CA LEU A 80 -4.15 10.79 1.77
C LEU A 80 -4.87 10.72 3.11
N ALA A 81 -5.73 9.73 3.32
CA ALA A 81 -6.43 9.55 4.60
C ALA A 81 -5.46 9.38 5.78
N TYR A 82 -4.37 8.62 5.58
CA TYR A 82 -3.27 8.54 6.54
C TYR A 82 -2.66 9.93 6.78
N THR A 83 -2.26 10.63 5.71
CA THR A 83 -1.55 11.92 5.83
C THR A 83 -2.38 13.00 6.50
N GLU A 84 -3.67 13.10 6.16
CA GLU A 84 -4.58 14.08 6.76
C GLU A 84 -4.84 13.79 8.26
N THR A 85 -4.71 12.53 8.69
CA THR A 85 -5.00 12.13 10.08
C THR A 85 -3.76 12.11 10.97
N PHE A 86 -2.64 11.61 10.44
CA PHE A 86 -1.43 11.33 11.21
C PHE A 86 -0.22 12.20 10.79
N GLY A 87 -0.36 13.00 9.74
CA GLY A 87 0.75 13.77 9.16
C GLY A 87 1.56 12.96 8.13
N PRO A 88 2.73 13.47 7.71
CA PRO A 88 3.48 12.88 6.60
C PRO A 88 3.82 11.40 6.85
N ILE A 89 3.71 10.59 5.79
CA ILE A 89 4.15 9.18 5.82
C ILE A 89 5.67 9.17 6.11
N PRO A 90 6.13 8.53 7.19
CA PRO A 90 7.55 8.49 7.53
C PRO A 90 8.41 7.92 6.39
N GLU A 91 9.63 8.44 6.24
CA GLU A 91 10.56 7.95 5.23
C GLU A 91 10.85 6.44 5.42
N GLY A 92 10.92 5.70 4.31
CA GLY A 92 11.15 4.25 4.33
C GLY A 92 9.93 3.41 4.72
N THR A 93 8.74 4.02 4.87
CA THR A 93 7.50 3.32 5.19
C THR A 93 6.45 3.40 4.07
N GLU A 94 5.51 2.46 4.10
CA GLU A 94 4.37 2.33 3.19
C GLU A 94 3.10 2.20 4.03
N VAL A 95 1.99 2.76 3.54
CA VAL A 95 0.69 2.63 4.22
C VAL A 95 0.08 1.28 3.88
N ASP A 96 -0.06 0.41 4.87
CA ASP A 96 -0.69 -0.89 4.80
C ASP A 96 -2.14 -0.86 5.30
N HIS A 97 -2.98 -1.70 4.70
CA HIS A 97 -4.39 -1.84 5.05
C HIS A 97 -4.57 -2.91 6.11
N ASP A 98 -4.48 -2.53 7.38
CA ASP A 98 -4.55 -3.47 8.49
C ASP A 98 -5.92 -4.19 8.61
N CYS A 99 -6.97 -3.64 7.98
CA CYS A 99 -8.31 -4.26 7.88
C CYS A 99 -8.38 -5.67 7.28
N HIS A 100 -7.33 -6.15 6.59
CA HIS A 100 -7.27 -7.52 6.05
C HIS A 100 -6.21 -8.41 6.73
N ASN A 101 -5.46 -7.87 7.69
CA ASN A 101 -4.40 -8.57 8.41
C ASN A 101 -4.88 -9.18 9.75
N GLY A 102 -6.20 -9.30 9.95
CA GLY A 102 -6.79 -9.91 11.14
C GLY A 102 -7.19 -8.91 12.24
N THR A 103 -7.28 -7.62 11.93
CA THR A 103 -7.95 -6.65 12.82
C THR A 103 -9.43 -6.97 12.98
N ASN A 104 -10.03 -6.40 14.03
CA ASN A 104 -11.46 -6.43 14.37
C ASN A 104 -12.39 -5.81 13.29
N CYS A 105 -11.96 -5.75 12.03
CA CYS A 105 -12.76 -5.27 10.91
C CYS A 105 -14.03 -6.12 10.76
N THR A 106 -15.17 -5.50 11.02
CA THR A 106 -16.48 -6.14 10.98
C THR A 106 -17.11 -6.15 9.59
N ALA A 107 -16.57 -5.38 8.64
CA ALA A 107 -17.10 -5.32 7.27
C ALA A 107 -16.94 -6.65 6.53
N LYS A 108 -18.05 -7.22 6.03
CA LYS A 108 -18.09 -8.46 5.24
C LYS A 108 -18.94 -8.28 3.97
N PRO A 109 -18.39 -8.48 2.75
CA PRO A 109 -16.95 -8.64 2.46
C PRO A 109 -16.17 -7.35 2.76
N CYS A 110 -14.93 -7.47 3.23
CA CYS A 110 -14.09 -6.32 3.55
C CYS A 110 -13.62 -5.62 2.26
N PRO A 111 -13.98 -4.34 2.00
CA PRO A 111 -13.54 -3.61 0.81
C PRO A 111 -12.13 -3.02 0.99
N HIS A 112 -11.17 -3.83 1.47
CA HIS A 112 -9.90 -3.38 2.04
C HIS A 112 -9.18 -2.32 1.19
N ARG A 113 -9.06 -2.55 -0.13
CA ARG A 113 -8.30 -1.68 -1.05
C ARG A 113 -8.92 -0.31 -1.24
N ALA A 114 -10.22 -0.20 -1.01
CA ALA A 114 -10.96 1.05 -1.07
C ALA A 114 -11.13 1.68 0.31
N CYS A 115 -10.69 1.04 1.41
CA CYS A 115 -10.86 1.56 2.76
C CYS A 115 -9.97 2.80 2.99
N CYS A 116 -10.57 3.85 3.57
CA CYS A 116 -9.94 5.09 3.98
C CYS A 116 -10.02 5.31 5.50
N ASN A 117 -10.49 4.35 6.29
CA ASN A 117 -10.61 4.49 7.74
C ASN A 117 -9.20 4.57 8.37
N PRO A 118 -8.82 5.67 9.05
CA PRO A 118 -7.49 5.78 9.67
C PRO A 118 -7.19 4.66 10.68
N SER A 119 -8.20 4.13 11.37
CA SER A 119 -8.04 3.00 12.31
C SER A 119 -7.68 1.68 11.61
N HIS A 120 -7.78 1.63 10.28
CA HIS A 120 -7.45 0.49 9.44
C HIS A 120 -6.19 0.73 8.59
N LEU A 121 -5.41 1.78 8.90
CA LEU A 121 -4.21 2.17 8.17
C LEU A 121 -3.02 2.21 9.12
N GLU A 122 -1.91 1.62 8.69
CA GLU A 122 -0.66 1.59 9.46
C GLU A 122 0.50 1.91 8.52
N ALA A 123 1.42 2.79 8.94
CA ALA A 123 2.68 2.99 8.22
C ALA A 123 3.67 1.90 8.65
N VAL A 124 4.05 1.02 7.72
CA VAL A 124 4.93 -0.12 7.97
C VAL A 124 6.11 -0.10 7.00
N THR A 125 7.18 -0.81 7.33
CA THR A 125 8.30 -0.95 6.39
C THR A 125 7.89 -1.80 5.18
N HIS A 126 8.57 -1.60 4.05
CA HIS A 126 8.35 -2.41 2.84
C HIS A 126 8.44 -3.92 3.09
N ALA A 127 9.36 -4.35 3.97
CA ALA A 127 9.50 -5.76 4.36
C ALA A 127 8.26 -6.31 5.09
N VAL A 128 7.66 -5.51 5.98
CA VAL A 128 6.42 -5.86 6.69
C VAL A 128 5.24 -5.90 5.72
N ASN A 129 5.07 -4.85 4.90
CA ASN A 129 3.99 -4.79 3.89
C ASN A 129 4.06 -5.99 2.94
N THR A 130 5.25 -6.30 2.43
CA THR A 130 5.49 -7.47 1.56
C THR A 130 5.18 -8.78 2.27
N LYS A 131 5.57 -8.93 3.54
CA LYS A 131 5.28 -10.14 4.32
C LYS A 131 3.76 -10.34 4.52
N ARG A 132 3.03 -9.27 4.82
CA ARG A 132 1.57 -9.27 5.04
C ARG A 132 0.80 -9.51 3.73
N GLY A 133 1.14 -8.78 2.66
CA GLY A 133 0.54 -8.96 1.34
C GLY A 133 0.82 -10.34 0.71
N ASN A 134 1.95 -10.97 1.07
CA ASN A 134 2.30 -12.31 0.64
C ASN A 134 1.67 -13.42 1.48
N LEU A 135 0.77 -13.16 2.42
CA LEU A 135 0.08 -14.26 3.14
C LEU A 135 -0.81 -15.11 2.21
N GLY A 136 -1.23 -14.58 1.04
CA GLY A 136 -1.84 -15.36 -0.04
C GLY A 136 -0.84 -16.01 -1.01
N THR A 137 0.43 -15.62 -0.92
CA THR A 137 1.54 -16.01 -1.81
C THR A 137 2.75 -16.47 -0.99
N VAL A 138 2.52 -17.08 0.18
CA VAL A 138 3.60 -17.75 0.90
C VAL A 138 4.22 -18.68 -0.12
N SER A 139 5.54 -18.62 -0.27
CA SER A 139 6.29 -19.46 -1.21
C SER A 139 5.99 -20.92 -0.90
N THR A 140 4.88 -21.45 -1.45
CA THR A 140 4.48 -22.85 -1.36
C THR A 140 5.62 -23.68 -1.94
N SER A 141 6.37 -23.10 -2.89
CA SER A 141 7.60 -23.66 -3.41
C SER A 141 8.63 -24.02 -2.33
N ARG A 142 8.79 -23.24 -1.25
CA ARG A 142 9.67 -23.60 -0.11
C ARG A 142 9.02 -24.62 0.84
N MET A 143 7.71 -24.55 1.03
CA MET A 143 6.95 -25.45 1.92
C MET A 143 6.70 -26.84 1.30
N LYS A 144 6.81 -26.98 -0.03
CA LYS A 144 6.69 -28.27 -0.72
C LYS A 144 7.79 -29.21 -0.24
N THR A 145 7.40 -30.32 0.36
CA THR A 145 8.28 -31.42 0.76
C THR A 145 8.55 -32.39 -0.39
N HIS A 146 7.73 -32.37 -1.45
CA HIS A 146 7.85 -33.26 -2.60
C HIS A 146 7.77 -32.49 -3.93
N CYS A 147 8.43 -33.02 -4.96
CA CYS A 147 8.38 -32.50 -6.32
C CYS A 147 7.04 -32.88 -7.02
N PRO A 148 6.71 -32.32 -8.19
CA PRO A 148 5.48 -32.66 -8.92
C PRO A 148 5.35 -34.12 -9.36
N GLN A 149 6.42 -34.93 -9.29
CA GLN A 149 6.40 -36.37 -9.53
C GLN A 149 6.35 -37.19 -8.24
N GLY A 150 6.20 -36.54 -7.07
CA GLY A 150 6.09 -37.20 -5.78
C GLY A 150 7.42 -37.56 -5.12
N HIS A 151 8.57 -37.17 -5.66
CA HIS A 151 9.86 -37.42 -5.02
C HIS A 151 10.16 -36.39 -3.92
N GLU A 152 10.63 -36.85 -2.77
CA GLU A 152 10.97 -36.00 -1.63
C GLU A 152 12.13 -35.03 -1.94
N TYR A 153 12.01 -33.79 -1.46
CA TYR A 153 13.08 -32.80 -1.47
C TYR A 153 14.01 -32.96 -0.25
N SER A 154 14.83 -34.01 -0.26
CA SER A 154 15.91 -34.23 0.72
C SER A 154 17.23 -33.57 0.28
N ALA A 155 18.25 -33.55 1.15
CA ALA A 155 19.60 -33.07 0.80
C ALA A 155 20.18 -33.85 -0.40
N ASP A 156 19.92 -35.15 -0.45
CA ASP A 156 20.40 -36.05 -1.51
C ASP A 156 19.59 -35.97 -2.79
N ASN A 157 18.33 -35.53 -2.74
CA ASN A 157 17.46 -35.46 -3.92
C ASN A 157 17.20 -34.03 -4.44
N THR A 158 17.81 -33.01 -3.85
CA THR A 158 17.59 -31.60 -4.21
C THR A 158 18.85 -30.92 -4.73
N THR A 159 18.79 -30.32 -5.92
CA THR A 159 19.76 -29.32 -6.39
C THR A 159 19.13 -27.95 -6.50
N VAL A 160 19.91 -26.88 -6.40
CA VAL A 160 19.45 -25.52 -6.67
C VAL A 160 20.11 -25.04 -7.95
N SER A 161 19.30 -24.71 -8.96
CA SER A 161 19.77 -24.10 -10.22
C SER A 161 19.47 -22.61 -10.22
N VAL A 162 20.37 -21.82 -10.78
CA VAL A 162 20.20 -20.38 -10.99
C VAL A 162 20.11 -20.12 -12.48
N ASN A 163 19.07 -19.43 -12.95
CA ASN A 163 18.98 -19.06 -14.37
C ASN A 163 19.80 -17.80 -14.67
N ALA A 164 19.92 -17.44 -15.96
CA ALA A 164 20.66 -16.26 -16.41
C ALA A 164 20.18 -14.92 -15.80
N ARG A 165 18.95 -14.88 -15.26
CA ARG A 165 18.35 -13.72 -14.60
C ARG A 165 18.52 -13.74 -13.08
N GLY A 166 19.31 -14.68 -12.53
CA GLY A 166 19.56 -14.82 -11.09
C GLY A 166 18.46 -15.54 -10.30
N TRP A 167 17.41 -16.05 -10.95
CA TRP A 167 16.33 -16.77 -10.25
C TRP A 167 16.78 -18.16 -9.85
N ARG A 168 16.60 -18.47 -8.56
CA ARG A 168 16.92 -19.78 -7.97
C ARG A 168 15.69 -20.70 -8.01
N SER A 169 15.87 -21.94 -8.45
CA SER A 169 14.84 -22.98 -8.43
C SER A 169 15.40 -24.30 -7.90
N ARG A 170 14.59 -25.06 -7.16
CA ARG A 170 14.93 -26.42 -6.73
C ARG A 170 14.65 -27.41 -7.85
N GLN A 171 15.61 -28.26 -8.18
CA GLN A 171 15.43 -29.39 -9.09
C GLN A 171 15.50 -30.71 -8.32
N CYS A 172 14.62 -31.64 -8.68
CA CYS A 172 14.64 -33.00 -8.17
C CYS A 172 15.69 -33.81 -8.94
N ARG A 173 16.68 -34.36 -8.23
CA ARG A 173 17.74 -35.17 -8.84
C ARG A 173 17.17 -36.43 -9.49
N THR A 174 16.19 -37.09 -8.88
CA THR A 174 15.52 -38.26 -9.46
C THR A 174 14.86 -37.94 -10.80
N CYS A 175 14.03 -36.88 -10.87
CA CYS A 175 13.43 -36.45 -12.13
C CYS A 175 14.47 -36.11 -13.20
N ASN A 176 15.58 -35.48 -12.80
CA ASN A 176 16.66 -35.17 -13.74
C ASN A 176 17.33 -36.45 -14.27
N ARG A 177 17.62 -37.43 -13.40
CA ARG A 177 18.19 -38.74 -13.81
C ARG A 177 17.27 -39.47 -14.79
N GLU A 178 15.96 -39.51 -14.52
CA GLU A 178 14.96 -40.11 -15.40
C GLU A 178 14.92 -39.43 -16.76
N ARG A 179 14.92 -38.09 -16.79
CA ARG A 179 14.96 -37.32 -18.03
C ARG A 179 16.22 -37.63 -18.84
N GLN A 180 17.39 -37.68 -18.20
CA GLN A 180 18.65 -38.01 -18.86
C GLN A 180 18.65 -39.42 -19.45
N ARG A 181 18.11 -40.41 -18.73
CA ARG A 181 17.93 -41.78 -19.26
C ARG A 181 17.07 -41.79 -20.52
N ARG A 182 15.95 -41.06 -20.54
CA ARG A 182 15.05 -40.96 -21.72
C ARG A 182 15.74 -40.30 -22.91
N ILE A 183 16.57 -39.29 -22.68
CA ILE A 183 17.30 -38.60 -23.74
C ILE A 183 18.37 -39.51 -24.36
N ARG A 184 19.09 -40.30 -23.55
CA ARG A 184 20.15 -41.22 -24.03
C ARG A 184 19.63 -42.48 -24.71
N ALA A 185 18.37 -42.82 -24.49
CA ALA A 185 17.70 -43.96 -25.12
C ALA A 185 17.04 -43.60 -26.48
N LYS A 186 17.16 -42.33 -26.91
CA LYS A 186 16.82 -41.85 -28.25
C LYS A 186 18.11 -41.65 -29.04
#